data_AF-A0A3S1L4J2-F1
#
_entry.id   AF-A0A3S1L4J2-F1
#
_cell.length_a   1.000
_cell.length_b   1.000
_cell.length_c   1.000
_cell.angle_alpha   90.00
_cell.angle_beta   90.00
_cell.angle_gamma   90.00
#
_symmetry.space_group_name_H-M   'P 1'
#
loop_
_entity.id
_entity.type
_entity.pdbx_description
1 polymer ?
#
loop_
_entity_poly.entity_id
_entity_poly.type
_entity_poly.pdbx_seq_one_letter_code
_entity_poly.pdbx_strand_id
1 'polypeptide(L)'
;MTDHQQKPGQPKPGFIPWPPLIYVAAIAVSIGLGLLYPLPWIGGLLGDILFAAGWVALFGVVALWFTAIRTMIRAKTTLHPNAVPDHLVTSGPFAVSRNPIYLANTLLLIGVALVSGIVWFLPLAIIAAFATQKMAIEGEEKVLTTKFGKKYRDYAKKVRRWI
;
A
#
# COMPACT_ATOMS: atom_id res chain seq x y z
N MET A 1 -34.49 2.61 -23.72
CA MET A 1 -33.04 2.74 -23.98
C MET A 1 -32.31 2.30 -22.72
N THR A 2 -31.76 1.08 -22.79
CA THR A 2 -30.90 0.34 -21.83
C THR A 2 -31.04 0.64 -20.34
N ASP A 3 -32.01 -0.06 -19.74
CA ASP A 3 -32.06 -0.41 -18.32
C ASP A 3 -30.90 -1.37 -18.00
N HIS A 4 -29.87 -0.88 -17.29
CA HIS A 4 -28.78 -1.71 -16.79
C HIS A 4 -29.27 -2.51 -15.57
N GLN A 5 -29.95 -3.62 -15.86
CA GLN A 5 -30.33 -4.64 -14.89
C GLN A 5 -29.10 -5.09 -14.08
N GLN A 6 -29.02 -4.61 -12.84
CA GLN A 6 -28.01 -4.97 -11.85
C GLN A 6 -28.23 -6.43 -11.42
N LYS A 7 -27.21 -7.28 -11.60
CA LYS A 7 -27.25 -8.67 -11.12
C LYS A 7 -27.33 -8.69 -9.58
N PRO A 8 -28.30 -9.42 -8.99
CA PRO A 8 -28.41 -9.53 -7.54
C PRO A 8 -27.17 -10.21 -6.96
N GLY A 9 -26.49 -9.56 -6.01
CA GLY A 9 -25.30 -10.07 -5.33
C GLY A 9 -24.00 -9.28 -5.54
N GLN A 10 -24.00 -8.20 -6.31
CA GLN A 10 -22.82 -7.33 -6.39
C GLN A 10 -22.73 -6.42 -5.15
N PRO A 11 -21.64 -6.46 -4.36
CA PRO A 11 -21.47 -5.57 -3.22
C PRO A 11 -21.49 -4.12 -3.69
N LYS A 12 -22.28 -3.28 -2.99
CA LYS A 12 -22.39 -1.85 -3.26
C LYS A 12 -20.99 -1.23 -3.31
N PRO A 13 -20.60 -0.51 -4.38
CA PRO A 13 -19.30 0.14 -4.43
C PRO A 13 -19.29 1.28 -3.41
N GLY A 14 -18.79 1.00 -2.20
CA GLY A 14 -18.49 2.02 -1.21
C GLY A 14 -17.45 2.97 -1.80
N PHE A 15 -17.82 4.22 -1.98
CA PHE A 15 -17.10 5.24 -2.75
C PHE A 15 -15.85 5.80 -2.05
N ILE A 16 -15.38 5.16 -0.97
CA ILE A 16 -14.24 5.62 -0.18
C ILE A 16 -13.08 4.65 -0.39
N PRO A 17 -11.93 5.09 -0.94
CA PRO A 17 -10.73 4.29 -0.94
C PRO A 17 -10.19 4.29 0.50
N TRP A 18 -10.66 3.33 1.30
CA TRP A 18 -10.21 3.11 2.68
C TRP A 18 -8.68 3.01 2.84
N PRO A 19 -7.92 2.37 1.93
CA PRO A 19 -6.49 2.20 2.14
C PRO A 19 -5.70 3.52 2.14
N PRO A 20 -5.84 4.43 1.14
CA PRO A 20 -5.21 5.76 1.21
C PRO A 20 -5.58 6.54 2.48
N LEU A 21 -6.83 6.44 2.94
CA LEU A 21 -7.28 7.12 4.14
C LEU A 21 -6.54 6.63 5.40
N ILE A 22 -6.23 5.33 5.50
CA ILE A 22 -5.45 4.78 6.62
C ILE A 22 -4.07 5.44 6.69
N TYR A 23 -3.37 5.57 5.56
CA TYR A 23 -2.04 6.18 5.54
C TYR A 23 -2.09 7.70 5.75
N VAL A 24 -3.08 8.40 5.19
CA VAL A 24 -3.27 9.83 5.45
C VAL A 24 -3.56 10.09 6.94
N ALA A 25 -4.43 9.28 7.55
CA ALA A 25 -4.72 9.35 8.97
C ALA A 25 -3.47 9.06 9.80
N ALA A 26 -2.68 8.04 9.43
CA ALA A 26 -1.42 7.73 10.09
C ALA A 26 -0.44 8.91 10.03
N ILE A 27 -0.29 9.56 8.87
CA ILE A 27 0.55 10.76 8.72
C ILE A 27 0.06 11.88 9.65
N ALA A 28 -1.23 12.20 9.62
CA ALA A 28 -1.79 13.28 10.43
C ALA A 28 -1.62 13.02 11.93
N VAL A 29 -1.86 11.78 12.38
CA VAL A 29 -1.67 11.37 13.78
C VAL A 29 -0.19 11.40 14.16
N SER A 30 0.72 10.92 13.30
CA SER A 30 2.17 10.97 13.57
C SER A 30 2.67 12.40 13.71
N ILE A 31 2.21 13.33 12.86
CA ILE A 31 2.56 14.76 12.98
C ILE A 31 1.97 15.35 14.25
N GLY A 32 0.69 15.13 14.52
CA GLY A 32 0.02 15.62 15.74
C GLY A 32 0.72 15.13 17.01
N LEU A 33 1.02 13.84 17.10
CA LEU A 33 1.78 13.27 18.22
C LEU A 33 3.21 13.78 18.27
N GLY A 34 3.88 14.01 17.12
CA GLY A 34 5.22 14.60 17.07
C GLY A 34 5.26 16.03 17.60
N LEU A 35 4.21 16.82 17.36
CA LEU A 35 4.07 18.19 17.84
C LEU A 35 3.69 18.24 19.33
N LEU A 36 2.81 17.35 19.78
CA LEU A 36 2.30 17.32 21.17
C LEU A 36 3.24 16.58 22.13
N TYR A 37 3.88 15.52 21.65
CA TYR A 37 4.75 14.62 22.41
C TYR A 37 6.02 14.33 21.62
N PRO A 38 6.94 15.31 21.48
CA PRO A 38 8.18 15.13 20.76
C PRO A 38 9.06 14.10 21.48
N LEU A 39 9.27 12.96 20.84
CA LEU A 39 10.19 11.93 21.32
C LEU A 39 11.59 12.19 20.79
N PRO A 40 12.65 11.87 21.57
CA PRO A 40 14.01 12.05 21.11
C PRO A 40 14.29 11.17 19.89
N TRP A 41 14.92 11.76 18.88
CA TRP A 41 15.42 11.06 17.69
C TRP A 41 16.93 10.84 17.78
N ILE A 42 17.43 9.91 16.98
CA ILE A 42 18.86 9.61 16.88
C ILE A 42 19.58 10.77 16.19
N GLY A 43 20.46 11.46 16.93
CA GLY A 43 21.27 12.58 16.43
C GLY A 43 22.69 12.20 16.03
N GLY A 44 23.49 13.21 15.70
CA GLY A 44 24.89 13.06 15.28
C GLY A 44 25.06 12.38 13.92
N LEU A 45 26.24 11.79 13.68
CA LEU A 45 26.57 11.13 12.41
C LEU A 45 25.53 10.06 12.01
N LEU A 46 25.01 9.32 12.98
CA LEU A 46 23.99 8.30 12.71
C LEU A 46 22.66 8.94 12.27
N GLY A 47 22.29 10.08 12.85
CA GLY A 47 21.14 10.87 12.40
C GLY A 47 21.28 11.35 10.96
N ASP A 48 22.47 11.85 10.57
CA ASP A 48 22.75 12.29 9.20
C ASP A 48 22.68 11.14 8.19
N ILE A 49 23.21 9.97 8.56
CA ILE A 49 23.11 8.74 7.75
C ILE A 49 21.65 8.32 7.60
N LEU A 50 20.88 8.33 8.69
CA LEU A 50 19.45 7.98 8.65
C LEU A 50 18.66 8.97 7.79
N PHE A 51 18.96 10.26 7.86
CA PHE A 51 18.35 11.29 7.02
C PHE A 51 18.61 11.05 5.53
N ALA A 52 19.87 10.79 5.16
CA ALA A 52 20.24 10.44 3.78
C ALA A 52 19.56 9.14 3.32
N ALA A 53 19.55 8.11 4.17
CA ALA A 53 18.86 6.85 3.90
C ALA A 53 17.34 7.05 3.74
N GLY A 54 16.75 7.99 4.49
CA GLY A 54 15.36 8.39 4.37
C GLY A 54 15.03 8.92 2.97
N TRP A 55 15.84 9.83 2.44
CA TRP A 55 15.67 10.33 1.07
C TRP A 55 15.83 9.22 0.02
N VAL A 56 16.83 8.36 0.16
CA VAL A 56 17.00 7.19 -0.71
C VAL A 56 15.77 6.29 -0.68
N ALA A 57 15.21 6.04 0.50
CA ALA A 57 13.98 5.27 0.65
C ALA A 57 12.79 5.95 -0.03
N LEU A 58 12.63 7.28 0.11
CA LEU A 58 11.56 8.04 -0.56
C LEU A 58 11.69 7.99 -2.09
N PHE A 59 12.89 8.10 -2.64
CA PHE A 59 13.10 7.87 -4.09
C PHE A 59 12.74 6.44 -4.49
N GLY A 60 13.09 5.45 -3.67
CA GLY A 60 12.68 4.06 -3.86
C GLY A 60 11.16 3.87 -3.87
N VAL A 61 10.44 4.54 -2.97
CA VAL A 61 8.97 4.56 -2.92
C VAL A 61 8.37 5.09 -4.21
N VAL A 62 8.87 6.23 -4.70
CA VAL A 62 8.41 6.85 -5.96
C VAL A 62 8.66 5.92 -7.14
N ALA A 63 9.84 5.30 -7.20
CA ALA A 63 10.18 4.33 -8.23
C ALA A 63 9.28 3.08 -8.17
N LEU A 64 8.96 2.60 -6.96
CA LEU A 64 8.08 1.45 -6.74
C LEU A 64 6.64 1.76 -7.18
N TRP A 65 6.09 2.93 -6.82
CA TRP A 65 4.78 3.37 -7.32
C TRP A 65 4.77 3.49 -8.83
N PHE A 66 5.76 4.17 -9.42
CA PHE A 66 5.83 4.36 -10.86
C PHE A 66 5.88 3.04 -11.61
N THR A 67 6.73 2.12 -11.17
CA THR A 67 6.87 0.79 -11.80
C THR A 67 5.63 -0.08 -11.59
N ALA A 68 4.97 -0.02 -10.44
CA ALA A 68 3.74 -0.76 -10.18
C ALA A 68 2.59 -0.26 -11.06
N ILE A 69 2.37 1.06 -11.10
CA ILE A 69 1.34 1.70 -11.93
C ILE A 69 1.61 1.41 -13.41
N ARG A 70 2.86 1.57 -13.87
CA ARG A 70 3.24 1.26 -15.26
C ARG A 70 2.96 -0.20 -15.62
N THR A 71 3.17 -1.12 -14.68
CA THR A 71 2.88 -2.55 -14.89
C THR A 71 1.38 -2.79 -15.00
N MET A 72 0.57 -2.16 -14.15
CA MET A 72 -0.89 -2.24 -14.22
C MET A 72 -1.45 -1.65 -15.53
N ILE A 73 -0.96 -0.49 -15.95
CA ILE A 73 -1.35 0.15 -17.22
C ILE A 73 -0.99 -0.76 -18.40
N ARG A 74 0.23 -1.32 -18.42
CA ARG A 74 0.67 -2.26 -19.46
C ARG A 74 -0.18 -3.53 -19.51
N ALA A 75 -0.63 -4.01 -18.36
CA ALA A 75 -1.51 -5.15 -18.25
C ALA A 75 -2.98 -4.83 -18.55
N LYS A 76 -3.29 -3.57 -18.92
CA LYS A 76 -4.66 -3.06 -19.17
C LYS A 76 -5.62 -3.38 -18.03
N THR A 77 -5.13 -3.34 -16.79
CA THR A 77 -5.93 -3.64 -15.61
C THR A 77 -6.40 -2.36 -14.93
N THR A 78 -7.45 -2.47 -14.12
CA THR A 78 -8.05 -1.32 -13.44
C THR A 78 -7.14 -0.82 -12.32
N LEU A 79 -6.93 0.50 -12.25
CA LEU A 79 -6.24 1.15 -11.12
C LEU A 79 -7.16 1.38 -9.91
N HIS A 80 -8.47 1.14 -10.07
CA HIS A 80 -9.44 1.30 -9.00
C HIS A 80 -9.29 0.18 -7.96
N PRO A 81 -9.03 0.50 -6.67
CA PRO A 81 -8.88 -0.49 -5.60
C PRO A 81 -10.12 -1.39 -5.43
N ASN A 82 -11.29 -0.83 -5.75
CA ASN A 82 -12.58 -1.51 -5.61
C ASN A 82 -13.05 -2.16 -6.92
N ALA A 83 -12.30 -1.99 -8.02
CA ALA A 83 -12.65 -2.63 -9.29
C ALA A 83 -12.04 -4.02 -9.33
N VAL A 84 -12.79 -4.95 -9.90
CA VAL A 84 -12.32 -6.33 -10.04
C VAL A 84 -11.45 -6.41 -11.31
N PRO A 85 -10.12 -6.57 -11.20
CA PRO A 85 -9.22 -6.48 -12.35
C PRO A 85 -9.51 -7.57 -13.38
N ASP A 86 -9.41 -7.26 -14.67
CA ASP A 86 -9.72 -8.22 -15.75
C ASP A 86 -8.61 -9.24 -16.00
N HIS A 87 -7.38 -8.88 -15.66
CA HIS A 87 -6.22 -9.73 -15.77
C HIS A 87 -5.44 -9.77 -14.45
N LEU A 88 -4.92 -10.95 -14.13
CA LEU A 88 -4.02 -11.13 -12.99
C LEU A 88 -2.62 -10.66 -13.37
N VAL A 89 -2.12 -9.63 -12.69
CA VAL A 89 -0.78 -9.09 -12.90
C VAL A 89 0.19 -9.78 -11.95
N THR A 90 1.24 -10.41 -12.48
CA THR A 90 2.22 -11.18 -11.69
C THR A 90 3.68 -10.82 -12.01
N SER A 91 3.90 -9.78 -12.81
CA SER A 91 5.22 -9.34 -13.28
C SER A 91 5.65 -8.02 -12.64
N GLY A 92 6.94 -7.65 -12.81
CA GLY A 92 7.49 -6.43 -12.24
C GLY A 92 7.40 -6.42 -10.70
N PRO A 93 6.97 -5.32 -10.07
CA PRO A 93 6.80 -5.26 -8.61
C PRO A 93 5.84 -6.32 -8.05
N PHE A 94 4.85 -6.74 -8.85
CA PHE A 94 3.91 -7.80 -8.47
C PHE A 94 4.55 -9.20 -8.41
N ALA A 95 5.76 -9.39 -8.93
CA ALA A 95 6.51 -10.63 -8.77
C ALA A 95 7.23 -10.72 -7.41
N VAL A 96 7.49 -9.59 -6.77
CA VAL A 96 8.19 -9.50 -5.47
C VAL A 96 7.18 -9.49 -4.32
N SER A 97 6.15 -8.66 -4.45
CA SER A 97 5.08 -8.51 -3.48
C SER A 97 3.74 -8.63 -4.19
N ARG A 98 2.73 -9.24 -3.56
CA ARG A 98 1.36 -9.18 -4.09
C ARG A 98 0.75 -7.78 -3.98
N ASN A 99 1.28 -6.95 -3.08
CA ASN A 99 0.73 -5.64 -2.74
C ASN A 99 1.80 -4.53 -2.79
N PRO A 100 2.48 -4.33 -3.94
CA PRO A 100 3.62 -3.43 -4.02
C PRO A 100 3.26 -1.96 -3.75
N ILE A 101 2.01 -1.54 -4.04
CA ILE A 101 1.52 -0.19 -3.75
C ILE A 101 1.35 0.02 -2.24
N TYR A 102 0.75 -0.94 -1.53
CA TYR A 102 0.61 -0.85 -0.07
C TYR A 102 1.96 -0.95 0.63
N LEU A 103 2.88 -1.76 0.10
CA LEU A 103 4.26 -1.80 0.58
C LEU A 103 4.94 -0.44 0.44
N ALA A 104 4.81 0.21 -0.72
CA ALA A 104 5.34 1.55 -0.95
C ALA A 104 4.76 2.59 0.03
N ASN A 105 3.47 2.49 0.37
CA ASN A 105 2.85 3.38 1.35
C ASN A 105 3.40 3.19 2.78
N THR A 106 3.67 1.94 3.19
CA THR A 106 4.33 1.67 4.48
C THR A 106 5.76 2.19 4.49
N LEU A 107 6.50 1.97 3.40
CA LEU A 107 7.86 2.49 3.24
C LEU A 107 7.90 4.03 3.19
N LEU A 108 6.84 4.68 2.69
CA LEU A 108 6.69 6.13 2.72
C LEU A 108 6.68 6.64 4.17
N LEU A 109 5.87 6.04 5.05
CA LEU A 109 5.83 6.43 6.46
C LEU A 109 7.21 6.26 7.11
N ILE A 110 7.91 5.16 6.82
CA ILE A 110 9.26 4.91 7.34
C ILE A 110 10.25 5.95 6.81
N GLY A 111 10.26 6.22 5.50
CA GLY A 111 11.14 7.22 4.89
C GLY A 111 10.89 8.63 5.44
N VAL A 112 9.62 8.99 5.66
CA VAL A 112 9.26 10.26 6.31
C VAL A 112 9.75 10.30 7.75
N ALA A 113 9.64 9.21 8.52
CA ALA A 113 10.19 9.13 9.88
C ALA A 113 11.69 9.47 9.91
N LEU A 114 12.44 8.90 8.96
CA LEU A 114 13.89 9.09 8.85
C LEU A 114 14.27 10.52 8.45
N VAL A 115 13.52 11.14 7.53
CA VAL A 115 13.78 12.51 7.06
C VAL A 115 13.33 13.56 8.08
N SER A 116 12.18 13.37 8.73
CA SER A 116 11.61 14.35 9.65
C SER A 116 12.08 14.17 11.09
N GLY A 117 12.69 13.03 11.42
CA GLY A 117 13.07 12.67 12.79
C GLY A 117 11.87 12.43 13.72
N ILE A 118 10.66 12.25 13.19
CA ILE A 118 9.46 12.06 14.02
C ILE A 118 9.27 10.56 14.28
N VAL A 119 9.58 10.13 15.51
CA VAL A 119 9.51 8.72 15.94
C VAL A 119 8.14 8.09 15.68
N TRP A 120 7.07 8.86 15.86
CA TRP A 120 5.69 8.37 15.75
C TRP A 120 5.32 7.79 14.39
N PHE A 121 6.05 8.11 13.32
CA PHE A 121 5.81 7.49 12.01
C PHE A 121 6.14 5.99 12.00
N LEU A 122 7.11 5.52 12.79
CA LEU A 122 7.51 4.11 12.80
C LEU A 122 6.43 3.16 13.36
N PRO A 123 5.91 3.34 14.59
CA PRO A 123 4.84 2.49 15.10
C PRO A 123 3.55 2.67 14.29
N LEU A 124 3.24 3.88 13.83
CA LEU A 124 2.07 4.13 12.99
C LEU A 124 2.18 3.48 11.61
N ALA A 125 3.39 3.31 11.06
CA ALA A 125 3.61 2.51 9.85
C ALA A 125 3.23 1.04 10.05
N ILE A 126 3.59 0.45 11.19
CA ILE A 126 3.24 -0.94 11.51
C ILE A 126 1.72 -1.07 11.68
N ILE A 127 1.10 -0.15 12.42
CA ILE A 127 -0.35 -0.12 12.64
C ILE A 127 -1.09 0.07 11.30
N ALA A 128 -0.66 1.01 10.47
CA ALA A 128 -1.25 1.27 9.15
C ALA A 128 -1.10 0.06 8.22
N ALA A 129 0.05 -0.61 8.22
CA ALA A 129 0.26 -1.82 7.45
C ALA A 129 -0.67 -2.95 7.90
N PHE A 130 -0.80 -3.16 9.22
CA PHE A 130 -1.70 -4.18 9.77
C PHE A 130 -3.18 -3.87 9.46
N ALA A 131 -3.60 -2.62 9.65
CA ALA A 131 -4.95 -2.18 9.33
C ALA A 131 -5.26 -2.35 7.84
N THR A 132 -4.33 -1.93 6.97
CA THR A 132 -4.45 -2.11 5.52
C THR A 132 -4.55 -3.59 5.14
N GLN A 133 -3.77 -4.46 5.79
CA GLN A 133 -3.84 -5.89 5.54
C GLN A 133 -5.24 -6.45 5.84
N LYS A 134 -5.80 -6.11 6.99
CA LYS A 134 -7.08 -6.65 7.45
C LYS A 134 -8.28 -6.05 6.73
N MET A 135 -8.25 -4.75 6.47
CA MET A 135 -9.39 -4.02 5.94
C MET A 135 -9.44 -4.01 4.40
N ALA A 136 -8.29 -4.10 3.73
CA ALA A 136 -8.21 -4.02 2.27
C ALA A 136 -7.65 -5.31 1.66
N ILE A 137 -6.40 -5.66 1.96
CA ILE A 137 -5.68 -6.75 1.28
C ILE A 137 -6.47 -8.06 1.38
N GLU A 138 -6.89 -8.47 2.58
CA GLU A 138 -7.62 -9.74 2.74
C GLU A 138 -8.95 -9.77 1.97
N GLY A 139 -9.63 -8.63 1.79
CA GLY A 139 -10.82 -8.50 0.97
C GLY A 139 -10.52 -8.62 -0.53
N GLU A 140 -9.52 -7.87 -1.00
CA GLU A 140 -9.05 -7.91 -2.38
C GLU A 140 -8.59 -9.32 -2.78
N GLU A 141 -7.83 -10.00 -1.93
CA GLU A 141 -7.35 -11.36 -2.19
C GLU A 141 -8.50 -12.37 -2.29
N LYS A 142 -9.58 -12.20 -1.51
CA LYS A 142 -10.78 -13.05 -1.63
C LYS A 142 -11.45 -12.83 -2.99
N VAL A 143 -11.60 -11.58 -3.42
CA VAL A 143 -12.16 -11.24 -4.73
C VAL A 143 -11.30 -11.83 -5.87
N LEU A 144 -9.97 -11.69 -5.77
CA LEU A 144 -9.03 -12.26 -6.74
C LEU A 144 -9.07 -13.79 -6.76
N THR A 145 -9.18 -14.42 -5.59
CA THR A 145 -9.33 -15.89 -5.48
C THR A 145 -10.62 -16.36 -6.14
N THR A 146 -11.72 -15.63 -5.95
CA THR A 146 -13.02 -15.96 -6.57
C THR A 146 -12.99 -15.76 -8.09
N LYS A 147 -12.40 -14.68 -8.61
CA LYS A 147 -12.34 -14.41 -10.06
C LYS A 147 -11.35 -15.31 -10.80
N PHE A 148 -10.14 -15.50 -10.27
CA PHE A 148 -9.05 -16.17 -10.99
C PHE A 148 -8.77 -17.60 -10.51
N GLY A 149 -9.39 -18.03 -9.41
CA GLY A 149 -9.35 -19.41 -8.92
C GLY A 149 -7.92 -19.95 -8.78
N LYS A 150 -7.63 -21.03 -9.50
CA LYS A 150 -6.33 -21.73 -9.44
C LYS A 150 -5.16 -20.82 -9.82
N LYS A 151 -5.33 -19.94 -10.81
CA LYS A 151 -4.25 -19.03 -11.27
C LYS A 151 -3.76 -18.13 -10.14
N TYR A 152 -4.69 -17.56 -9.37
CA TYR A 152 -4.35 -16.73 -8.22
C TYR A 152 -3.73 -17.54 -7.08
N ARG A 153 -4.25 -18.74 -6.78
CA ARG A 153 -3.66 -19.62 -5.75
C ARG A 153 -2.23 -20.03 -6.06
N ASP A 154 -1.94 -20.37 -7.31
CA ASP A 154 -0.59 -20.75 -7.75
C ASP A 154 0.37 -19.56 -7.67
N TYR A 155 -0.11 -18.35 -7.97
CA TYR A 155 0.63 -17.10 -7.78
C TYR A 155 0.88 -16.79 -6.30
N ALA A 156 -0.15 -16.88 -5.45
CA ALA A 156 -0.06 -16.60 -4.01
C ALA A 156 0.86 -17.56 -3.25
N LYS A 157 1.11 -18.77 -3.78
CA LYS A 157 2.13 -19.69 -3.25
C LYS A 157 3.56 -19.25 -3.53
N LYS A 158 3.78 -18.51 -4.63
CA LYS A 158 5.11 -18.07 -5.08
C LYS A 158 5.48 -16.69 -4.53
N VAL A 159 4.49 -15.82 -4.33
CA VAL A 159 4.71 -14.42 -3.96
C VAL A 159 4.04 -14.10 -2.63
N ARG A 160 4.80 -13.50 -1.71
CA ARG A 160 4.31 -13.11 -0.38
C ARG A 160 3.42 -11.86 -0.45
N ARG A 161 2.69 -11.60 0.63
CA ARG A 161 1.79 -10.43 0.71
C ARG A 161 2.53 -9.10 0.70
N TRP A 162 3.62 -9.00 1.45
CA TRP A 162 4.40 -7.78 1.63
C TRP A 162 5.79 -7.96 1.04
N ILE A 163 6.67 -8.72 1.69
CA ILE A 163 7.99 -9.19 1.22
C ILE A 163 8.38 -10.45 2.00
#